data_AF-A0A0B2BN96-F1
#
_entry.id   AF-A0A0B2BN96-F1
#
_cell.length_a   1.000
_cell.length_b   1.000
_cell.length_c   1.000
_cell.angle_alpha   90.00
_cell.angle_beta   90.00
_cell.angle_gamma   90.00
#
_symmetry.space_group_name_H-M   'P 1'
#
loop_
_entity.id
_entity.type
_entity.pdbx_description
1 polymer ?
#
loop_
_entity_poly.entity_id
_entity_poly.type
_entity_poly.pdbx_seq_one_letter_code
_entity_poly.pdbx_strand_id
1 'polypeptide(L)' 'MNLETLKPVAKALVGASIATLTALGTALADDHVTTAEWVTVALAGLGTLYGVWRVPNAKAKSAAQS' A
#
# COMPACT_ATOMS: atom_id res chain seq x y z
N MET A 1 21.22 -8.12 -0.86
CA MET A 1 19.91 -7.65 -1.32
C MET A 1 20.14 -6.82 -2.57
N ASN A 2 19.58 -7.20 -3.72
CA ASN A 2 19.93 -6.60 -5.01
C ASN A 2 19.00 -5.41 -5.32
N LEU A 3 19.50 -4.41 -6.05
CA LEU A 3 18.71 -3.22 -6.44
C LEU A 3 17.43 -3.61 -7.21
N GLU A 4 17.50 -4.66 -8.01
CA GLU A 4 16.38 -5.26 -8.76
C GLU A 4 15.23 -5.69 -7.83
N THR A 5 15.55 -6.31 -6.70
CA THR A 5 14.55 -6.73 -5.68
C THR A 5 14.06 -5.57 -4.81
N LEU A 6 14.86 -4.51 -4.65
CA LEU A 6 14.50 -3.35 -3.84
C LEU A 6 13.47 -2.44 -4.53
N LYS A 7 13.56 -2.25 -5.85
CA LYS A 7 12.63 -1.41 -6.62
C LYS A 7 11.14 -1.71 -6.38
N PRO A 8 10.66 -2.97 -6.51
CA PRO A 8 9.24 -3.27 -6.30
C PRO A 8 8.81 -3.10 -4.83
N VAL A 9 9.69 -3.40 -3.88
CA VAL A 9 9.43 -3.21 -2.43
C VAL A 9 9.35 -1.71 -2.10
N ALA A 10 10.32 -0.92 -2.56
CA ALA A 10 10.34 0.52 -2.36
C ALA A 10 9.09 1.19 -2.94
N LYS A 11 8.68 0.79 -4.16
CA LYS A 11 7.45 1.29 -4.77
C LYS A 11 6.20 0.96 -3.92
N ALA A 12 6.12 -0.27 -3.40
CA ALA A 12 5.00 -0.69 -2.57
C ALA A 12 4.95 0.08 -1.24
N LEU A 13 6.09 0.28 -0.59
CA LEU A 13 6.20 1.06 0.64
C LEU A 13 5.84 2.53 0.41
N VAL A 14 6.36 3.16 -0.64
CA VAL A 14 6.02 4.56 -0.98
C VAL A 14 4.53 4.69 -1.26
N GLY A 15 3.94 3.78 -2.05
CA GLY A 15 2.51 3.78 -2.32
C GLY A 15 1.67 3.62 -1.05
N ALA A 16 2.05 2.68 -0.18
CA ALA A 16 1.38 2.44 1.09
C ALA A 16 1.45 3.65 2.02
N SER A 17 2.61 4.31 2.12
CA SER A 17 2.78 5.52 2.93
C SER A 17 1.90 6.65 2.41
N ILE A 18 1.87 6.90 1.09
CA ILE A 18 1.02 7.94 0.51
C ILE A 18 -0.46 7.66 0.78
N ALA A 19 -0.91 6.42 0.56
CA ALA A 19 -2.29 6.03 0.82
C ALA A 19 -2.67 6.20 2.30
N THR A 20 -1.80 5.75 3.22
CA THR A 20 -2.01 5.85 4.66
C THR A 20 -2.09 7.32 5.10
N LEU A 21 -1.15 8.15 4.64
CA LEU A 21 -1.12 9.58 4.97
C LEU A 21 -2.31 10.34 4.40
N THR A 22 -2.78 9.97 3.20
CA THR A 22 -3.98 10.56 2.59
C THR A 22 -5.24 10.20 3.38
N ALA A 23 -5.39 8.93 3.76
CA ALA A 23 -6.51 8.47 4.58
C ALA A 23 -6.47 9.13 5.97
N LEU A 24 -5.29 9.23 6.59
CA LEU A 24 -5.11 9.89 7.87
C LEU A 24 -5.41 11.40 7.78
N GLY A 25 -4.98 12.07 6.71
CA GLY A 25 -5.29 13.47 6.48
C GLY A 25 -6.80 13.73 6.35
N THR A 26 -7.56 12.76 5.85
CA THR A 26 -9.03 12.85 5.80
C THR A 26 -9.65 12.63 7.18
N ALA A 27 -9.14 11.66 7.94
CA ALA A 27 -9.61 11.36 9.30
C ALA A 27 -9.26 12.44 10.34
N LEU A 28 -8.31 13.32 10.03
CA LEU A 28 -7.95 14.47 10.86
C LEU A 28 -8.71 15.75 10.48
N ALA A 29 -9.67 15.65 9.54
CA ALA A 29 -10.45 16.81 9.10
C ALA A 29 -11.44 17.29 10.18
N ASP A 30 -11.86 16.40 11.07
CA ASP A 30 -12.54 16.69 12.31
C ASP A 30 -11.63 16.42 13.52
N ASP A 31 -11.83 17.15 14.63
CA ASP A 31 -11.00 17.06 15.85
C ASP A 31 -11.15 15.71 16.60
N HIS A 32 -11.71 14.68 15.97
CA HIS A 32 -11.93 13.36 16.56
C HIS A 32 -11.74 12.23 15.55
N VAL A 33 -10.68 11.44 15.74
CA VAL A 33 -10.49 10.20 14.98
C VAL A 33 -11.22 9.04 15.68
N THR A 34 -12.26 8.53 15.04
CA THR A 34 -13.01 7.36 15.48
C THR A 34 -12.25 6.05 15.25
N THR A 35 -12.65 4.99 15.94
CA THR A 35 -12.09 3.64 15.71
C THR A 35 -12.28 3.17 14.27
N ALA A 36 -13.40 3.52 13.63
CA ALA A 36 -13.69 3.16 12.25
C ALA A 36 -12.72 3.83 11.25
N GLU A 37 -12.29 5.05 11.55
CA GLU A 37 -11.31 5.77 10.73
C GLU A 37 -9.92 5.18 10.86
N TRP A 38 -9.51 4.76 12.06
CA TRP A 38 -8.26 4.01 12.23
C TRP A 38 -8.24 2.70 11.44
N VAL A 39 -9.37 1.98 11.42
CA VAL A 39 -9.51 0.79 10.58
C VAL A 39 -9.38 1.16 9.10
N THR A 40 -10.01 2.25 8.66
CA THR A 40 -9.91 2.73 7.28
C THR A 40 -8.48 3.10 6.88
N VAL A 41 -7.75 3.81 7.75
CA VAL A 41 -6.34 4.17 7.55
C VAL A 41 -5.47 2.92 7.43
N ALA A 42 -5.67 1.94 8.32
CA ALA A 42 -4.93 0.67 8.29
C ALA A 42 -5.23 -0.14 7.01
N LEU A 43 -6.50 -0.21 6.61
CA LEU A 43 -6.91 -0.90 5.38
C LEU A 43 -6.37 -0.20 4.13
N ALA A 44 -6.35 1.13 4.10
CA ALA A 44 -5.75 1.89 2.99
C ALA A 44 -4.25 1.56 2.85
N GLY A 45 -3.50 1.63 3.96
CA GLY A 45 -2.07 1.32 3.96
C GLY A 45 -1.77 -0.12 3.54
N LEU A 46 -2.39 -1.10 4.22
CA LEU A 46 -2.15 -2.52 3.95
C LEU A 46 -2.69 -2.95 2.59
N GLY A 47 -3.85 -2.43 2.18
CA GLY A 47 -4.47 -2.70 0.90
C GLY A 47 -3.61 -2.19 -0.26
N THR A 48 -3.10 -0.96 -0.17
CA THR A 48 -2.17 -0.43 -1.18
C THR A 48 -0.84 -1.17 -1.18
N LEU A 49 -0.26 -1.47 0.00
CA LEU A 49 0.98 -2.25 0.09
C LEU A 49 0.83 -3.59 -0.62
N TYR A 50 -0.24 -4.32 -0.30
CA TYR A 50 -0.54 -5.61 -0.92
C TYR A 50 -0.81 -5.47 -2.41
N GLY A 51 -1.65 -4.52 -2.84
CA GLY A 51 -2.00 -4.33 -4.25
C GLY A 51 -0.80 -3.98 -5.12
N VAL A 52 0.01 -3.00 -4.69
CA VAL A 52 1.17 -2.51 -5.44
C VAL A 52 2.27 -3.57 -5.52
N TRP A 53 2.48 -4.36 -4.46
CA TRP A 53 3.45 -5.44 -4.50
C TRP A 53 2.92 -6.69 -5.23
N ARG A 54 1.70 -7.14 -4.94
CA ARG A 54 1.17 -8.42 -5.43
C ARG A 54 0.82 -8.40 -6.91
N VAL A 55 0.15 -7.35 -7.40
CA VAL A 55 -0.37 -7.29 -8.78
C VAL A 55 0.73 -7.48 -9.84
N PRO A 56 1.84 -6.73 -9.84
CA PRO A 56 2.90 -6.92 -10.84
C PRO A 56 3.62 -8.27 -10.69
N ASN A 57 3.83 -8.72 -9.45
CA ASN A 57 4.50 -9.99 -9.18
C ASN A 57 3.65 -11.21 -9.59
N ALA A 58 2.31 -11.10 -9.53
CA ALA A 58 1.41 -12.15 -10.02
C ALA A 58 1.42 -12.24 -11.56
N LYS A 59 1.44 -11.11 -12.26
CA LYS A 59 1.50 -11.06 -13.73
C LYS A 59 2.82 -11.62 -14.27
N ALA A 60 3.95 -11.27 -13.65
CA ALA A 60 5.26 -11.78 -14.02
C ALA A 60 5.35 -13.32 -13.88
N LYS A 61 4.77 -13.89 -12.81
CA LYS A 61 4.72 -15.34 -12.62
C LYS A 61 3.87 -16.03 -13.70
N SER A 62 2.74 -15.45 -14.08
CA SER A 62 1.84 -16.04 -15.07
C SER A 62 2.43 -16.03 -16.49
N ALA A 63 3.21 -15.00 -16.85
CA ALA A 63 3.87 -14.91 -18.16
C ALA A 63 5.07 -15.85 -18.32
N ALA A 64 5.66 -16.33 -17.22
CA ALA A 64 6.74 -17.31 -17.24
C ALA A 64 6.24 -18.76 -17.40
N GLN A 65 4.92 -18.99 -17.35
CA GLN A 65 4.28 -20.31 -17.42
C GLN A 65 3.59 -20.57 -18.78
N SER A 66 3.62 -19.61 -19.70
CA SER A 66 3.06 -19.69 -21.06
C SER A 66 4.17 -19.72 -22.10
#